data_AF-A0A9Y4NFT1-F1
#
_entry.id   AF-A0A9Y4NFT1-F1
#
_cell.length_a   1.000
_cell.length_b   1.000
_cell.length_c   1.000
_cell.angle_alpha   90.00
_cell.angle_beta   90.00
_cell.angle_gamma   90.00
#
_symmetry.space_group_name_H-M   'P 1'
#
loop_
_entity.id
_entity.type
_entity.pdbx_description
1 polymer ?
#
loop_
_entity_poly.entity_id
_entity_poly.type
_entity_poly.pdbx_seq_one_letter_code
_entity_poly.pdbx_strand_id
1 'polypeptide(L)'
;VDLMKNISNIPQPFLYTRHVHFLNFTRFRIEQPVYINIIRDPINRFLSNYFFRRFGDWRGEQNHLIRTPGMKDDERYLDINVCILENYPECSNPRVFYIIPYFCGQHPQCREPGVWALERAKQNVLENYLLVGILEELEDVLLLLERLLPHYFTGVLNIYKSPDYRKMGNMTGTVRKHTPTLEALQVLYHRMRYEYEFYNFIRDQFHLMKKKIGLKSVSQPPAYSPAFLRELALRTPEPLDEDEDLDTDLEDANSWLVHP
;
A
#
# COMPACT_ATOMS: atom_id res chain seq x y z
N VAL A 1 -2.24 23.65 -8.32
CA VAL A 1 -2.06 24.71 -7.30
C VAL A 1 -3.39 25.11 -6.69
N ASP A 2 -4.48 25.16 -7.47
CA ASP A 2 -5.81 25.61 -6.99
C ASP A 2 -6.34 24.80 -5.82
N LEU A 3 -6.12 23.48 -5.82
CA LEU A 3 -6.48 22.65 -4.66
C LEU A 3 -5.82 23.12 -3.35
N MET A 4 -4.53 23.46 -3.39
CA MET A 4 -3.80 23.94 -2.21
C MET A 4 -4.35 25.29 -1.73
N LYS A 5 -4.62 26.21 -2.67
CA LYS A 5 -5.26 27.50 -2.34
C LYS A 5 -6.64 27.31 -1.73
N ASN A 6 -7.46 26.41 -2.28
CA ASN A 6 -8.79 26.11 -1.77
C ASN A 6 -8.74 25.55 -0.35
N ILE A 7 -7.79 24.64 -0.06
CA ILE A 7 -7.59 24.09 1.29
C ILE A 7 -7.18 25.19 2.27
N SER A 8 -6.27 26.09 1.88
CA SER A 8 -5.79 27.18 2.74
C SER A 8 -6.85 28.22 3.08
N ASN A 9 -7.93 28.32 2.29
CA ASN A 9 -9.04 29.25 2.54
C ASN A 9 -10.14 28.67 3.44
N ILE A 10 -10.04 27.41 3.87
CA ILE A 10 -11.03 26.80 4.77
C ILE A 10 -10.87 27.39 6.18
N PRO A 11 -11.97 27.85 6.83
CA PRO A 11 -11.92 28.33 8.21
C PRO A 11 -11.38 27.25 9.16
N GLN A 12 -10.39 27.62 10.00
CA GLN A 12 -9.81 26.73 11.00
C GLN A 12 -10.64 26.73 12.30
N PRO A 13 -10.66 25.62 13.06
CA PRO A 13 -10.00 24.33 12.81
C PRO A 13 -10.76 23.44 11.83
N PHE A 14 -10.05 22.68 10.98
CA PHE A 14 -10.67 21.72 10.07
C PHE A 14 -9.81 20.47 9.85
N LEU A 15 -10.45 19.35 9.51
CA LEU A 15 -9.80 18.15 9.01
C LEU A 15 -10.16 17.97 7.53
N TYR A 16 -9.15 17.95 6.67
CA TYR A 16 -9.33 17.70 5.24
C TYR A 16 -8.85 16.28 4.89
N THR A 17 -9.74 15.49 4.30
CA THR A 17 -9.45 14.10 3.89
C THR A 17 -9.86 13.85 2.44
N ARG A 18 -8.91 13.39 1.63
CA ARG A 18 -9.11 12.97 0.22
C ARG A 18 -8.02 11.99 -0.22
N HIS A 19 -8.31 11.24 -1.28
CA HIS A 19 -7.33 10.43 -2.00
C HIS A 19 -6.47 11.30 -2.93
N VAL A 20 -5.48 11.99 -2.37
CA VAL A 20 -4.56 12.86 -3.12
C VAL A 20 -3.11 12.52 -2.73
N HIS A 21 -2.22 12.38 -3.70
CA HIS A 21 -0.79 12.20 -3.41
C HIS A 21 -0.21 13.45 -2.75
N PHE A 22 0.81 13.28 -1.92
CA PHE A 22 1.46 14.34 -1.14
C PHE A 22 1.66 15.63 -1.95
N LEU A 23 1.23 16.74 -1.36
CA LEU A 23 1.34 18.08 -1.90
C LEU A 23 2.33 18.87 -1.04
N ASN A 24 3.37 19.39 -1.68
CA ASN A 24 4.28 20.32 -1.03
C ASN A 24 3.74 21.75 -1.21
N PHE A 25 3.13 22.30 -0.17
CA PHE A 25 2.57 23.65 -0.13
C PHE A 25 3.68 24.70 -0.08
N THR A 26 4.79 24.40 0.62
CA THR A 26 5.94 25.33 0.73
C THR A 26 6.55 25.68 -0.63
N ARG A 27 6.51 24.75 -1.61
CA ARG A 27 6.92 25.00 -3.01
C ARG A 27 6.18 26.18 -3.63
N PHE A 28 4.97 26.48 -3.18
CA PHE A 28 4.14 27.59 -3.66
C PHE A 28 4.04 28.74 -2.66
N ARG A 29 4.92 28.78 -1.65
CA ARG A 29 4.91 29.77 -0.56
C ARG A 29 3.58 29.80 0.21
N ILE A 30 2.94 28.64 0.30
CA ILE A 30 1.74 28.44 1.10
C ILE A 30 2.16 27.72 2.38
N GLU A 31 1.55 28.08 3.50
CA GLU A 31 1.75 27.38 4.78
C GLU A 31 1.41 25.89 4.64
N GLN A 32 2.33 25.03 5.11
CA GLN A 32 2.17 23.59 5.03
C GLN A 32 1.17 23.15 6.11
N PRO A 33 0.08 22.47 5.76
CA PRO A 33 -0.83 21.91 6.76
C PRO A 33 -0.17 20.72 7.46
N VAL A 34 -0.69 20.37 8.64
CA VAL A 34 -0.26 19.17 9.36
C VAL A 34 -0.72 17.92 8.60
N TYR A 35 0.22 17.11 8.13
CA TYR A 35 -0.07 15.84 7.48
C TYR A 35 -0.11 14.70 8.50
N ILE A 36 -1.16 13.89 8.43
CA ILE A 36 -1.26 12.59 9.09
C ILE A 36 -1.72 11.56 8.07
N ASN A 37 -1.36 10.29 8.24
CA ASN A 37 -1.89 9.21 7.40
C ASN A 37 -1.90 7.87 8.13
N ILE A 38 -2.59 6.89 7.59
CA ILE A 38 -2.61 5.51 8.09
C ILE A 38 -2.44 4.58 6.90
N ILE A 39 -1.43 3.71 6.95
CA ILE A 39 -1.22 2.68 5.94
C ILE A 39 -1.65 1.31 6.47
N ARG A 40 -1.63 0.30 5.60
CA ARG A 40 -1.99 -1.08 5.91
C ARG A 40 -0.98 -1.99 5.23
N ASP A 41 -0.80 -3.21 5.73
CA ASP A 41 -0.04 -4.25 5.07
C ASP A 41 -0.34 -4.29 3.55
N PRO A 42 0.69 -4.24 2.68
CA PRO A 42 0.52 -4.10 1.23
C PRO A 42 -0.39 -5.16 0.59
N ILE A 43 -0.19 -6.44 0.93
CA ILE A 43 -1.00 -7.54 0.37
C ILE A 43 -2.43 -7.46 0.89
N ASN A 44 -2.63 -7.31 2.20
CA ASN A 44 -3.97 -7.21 2.77
C ASN A 44 -4.76 -6.03 2.21
N ARG A 45 -4.09 -4.89 1.97
CA ARG A 45 -4.66 -3.72 1.31
C ARG A 45 -5.05 -4.06 -0.13
N PHE A 46 -4.16 -4.68 -0.89
CA PHE A 46 -4.42 -5.10 -2.26
C PHE A 46 -5.60 -6.07 -2.35
N LEU A 47 -5.62 -7.13 -1.56
CA LEU A 47 -6.71 -8.11 -1.52
C LEU A 47 -8.04 -7.45 -1.15
N SER A 48 -8.03 -6.57 -0.13
CA SER A 48 -9.23 -5.83 0.24
C SER A 48 -9.76 -5.00 -0.94
N ASN A 49 -8.89 -4.31 -1.69
CA ASN A 49 -9.30 -3.54 -2.86
C ASN A 49 -9.77 -4.42 -4.03
N TYR A 50 -9.08 -5.54 -4.29
CA TYR A 50 -9.42 -6.49 -5.35
C TYR A 50 -10.85 -7.00 -5.21
N PHE A 51 -11.19 -7.51 -4.02
CA PHE A 51 -12.52 -8.03 -3.74
C PHE A 51 -13.56 -6.92 -3.58
N PHE A 52 -13.17 -5.75 -3.07
CA PHE A 52 -14.09 -4.64 -2.90
C PHE A 52 -14.60 -4.09 -4.23
N ARG A 53 -13.73 -4.01 -5.25
CA ARG A 53 -14.13 -3.58 -6.60
C ARG A 53 -15.12 -4.54 -7.26
N ARG A 54 -15.09 -5.82 -6.89
CA ARG A 54 -15.91 -6.91 -7.46
C ARG A 54 -17.22 -7.15 -6.72
N PHE A 55 -17.17 -7.14 -5.39
CA PHE A 55 -18.28 -7.59 -4.55
C PHE A 55 -18.74 -6.54 -3.52
N GLY A 56 -18.00 -5.44 -3.36
CA GLY A 56 -18.36 -4.37 -2.42
C GLY A 56 -18.12 -4.71 -0.96
N ASP A 57 -18.91 -4.08 -0.09
CA ASP A 57 -18.92 -4.26 1.36
C ASP A 57 -20.33 -4.63 1.85
N TRP A 58 -20.47 -4.90 3.15
CA TRP A 58 -21.75 -5.29 3.76
C TRP A 58 -22.82 -4.19 3.75
N ARG A 59 -22.51 -2.96 3.30
CA ARG A 59 -23.50 -1.87 3.15
C ARG A 59 -24.40 -2.05 1.92
N GLY A 60 -24.08 -2.98 1.03
CA GLY A 60 -24.96 -3.36 -0.07
C GLY A 60 -24.18 -3.99 -1.22
N GLU A 61 -24.55 -5.19 -1.64
CA GLU A 61 -23.89 -5.92 -2.72
C GLU A 61 -23.98 -5.17 -4.06
N GLN A 62 -25.02 -4.33 -4.26
CA GLN A 62 -25.16 -3.45 -5.43
C GLN A 62 -24.13 -2.31 -5.48
N ASN A 63 -23.34 -2.10 -4.42
CA ASN A 63 -22.30 -1.05 -4.38
C ASN A 63 -21.27 -1.21 -5.50
N HIS A 64 -21.03 -2.42 -6.01
CA HIS A 64 -20.10 -2.62 -7.11
C HIS A 64 -20.61 -2.00 -8.43
N LEU A 65 -21.93 -1.97 -8.69
CA LEU A 65 -22.49 -1.39 -9.93
C LEU A 65 -22.24 0.11 -10.01
N ILE A 66 -22.23 0.76 -8.85
CA ILE A 66 -21.95 2.19 -8.71
C ILE A 66 -20.43 2.44 -8.77
N ARG A 67 -19.64 1.56 -8.16
CA ARG A 67 -18.19 1.80 -7.94
C ARG A 67 -17.31 1.35 -9.11
N THR A 68 -17.66 0.25 -9.76
CA THR A 68 -16.95 -0.27 -10.92
C THR A 68 -17.96 -0.53 -12.05
N PRO A 69 -18.59 0.52 -12.59
CA PRO A 69 -19.58 0.38 -13.65
C PRO A 69 -18.95 -0.29 -14.87
N GLY A 70 -19.64 -1.27 -15.45
CA GLY A 70 -19.20 -1.96 -16.66
C GLY A 70 -18.21 -3.12 -16.45
N MET A 71 -17.90 -3.51 -15.20
CA MET A 71 -17.13 -4.74 -14.94
C MET A 71 -17.92 -5.96 -15.43
N LYS A 72 -17.31 -6.72 -16.35
CA LYS A 72 -17.89 -7.95 -16.89
C LYS A 72 -17.82 -9.09 -15.87
N ASP A 73 -18.61 -10.13 -16.08
CA ASP A 73 -18.67 -11.26 -15.14
C ASP A 73 -17.38 -12.09 -15.12
N ASP A 74 -16.70 -12.25 -16.25
CA ASP A 74 -15.39 -12.89 -16.34
C ASP A 74 -14.33 -12.11 -15.54
N GLU A 75 -14.32 -10.77 -15.63
CA GLU A 75 -13.45 -9.92 -14.81
C GLU A 75 -13.83 -10.01 -13.32
N ARG A 76 -15.13 -9.99 -13.00
CA ARG A 76 -15.64 -10.01 -11.62
C ARG A 76 -15.29 -11.29 -10.90
N TYR A 77 -15.45 -12.43 -11.56
CA TYR A 77 -15.23 -13.75 -10.97
C TYR A 77 -13.85 -14.33 -11.32
N LEU A 78 -12.96 -13.53 -11.91
CA LEU A 78 -11.56 -13.88 -12.11
C LEU A 78 -10.94 -14.35 -10.79
N ASP A 79 -10.44 -15.58 -10.79
CA ASP A 79 -9.75 -16.15 -9.63
C ASP A 79 -8.48 -15.35 -9.34
N ILE A 80 -8.29 -15.00 -8.06
CA ILE A 80 -7.16 -14.15 -7.66
C ILE A 80 -5.80 -14.81 -7.94
N ASN A 81 -5.70 -16.14 -7.86
CA ASN A 81 -4.46 -16.84 -8.12
C ASN A 81 -4.13 -16.76 -9.60
N VAL A 82 -5.12 -16.99 -10.47
CA VAL A 82 -4.99 -16.80 -11.92
C VAL A 82 -4.56 -15.36 -12.22
N CYS A 83 -5.22 -14.37 -11.62
CA CYS A 83 -4.84 -12.96 -11.81
C CYS A 83 -3.38 -12.68 -11.46
N ILE A 84 -2.89 -13.23 -10.34
CA ILE A 84 -1.51 -13.02 -9.88
C ILE A 84 -0.52 -13.83 -10.74
N LEU A 85 -0.72 -15.13 -10.88
CA LEU A 85 0.23 -16.05 -11.52
C LEU A 85 0.34 -15.78 -13.03
N GLU A 86 -0.76 -15.47 -13.70
CA GLU A 86 -0.76 -15.12 -15.14
C GLU A 86 -0.50 -13.63 -15.39
N ASN A 87 -0.10 -12.88 -14.36
CA ASN A 87 0.39 -11.51 -14.49
C ASN A 87 -0.63 -10.51 -15.09
N TYR A 88 -1.92 -10.67 -14.76
CA TYR A 88 -2.95 -9.72 -15.21
C TYR A 88 -2.61 -8.30 -14.76
N PRO A 89 -2.90 -7.26 -15.59
CA PRO A 89 -2.43 -5.89 -15.34
C PRO A 89 -2.80 -5.30 -13.97
N GLU A 90 -3.90 -5.72 -13.34
CA GLU A 90 -4.30 -5.24 -12.02
C GLU A 90 -3.61 -5.95 -10.85
N CYS A 91 -3.05 -7.13 -11.09
CA CYS A 91 -2.30 -7.95 -10.13
C CYS A 91 -0.78 -7.87 -10.34
N SER A 92 -0.32 -6.97 -11.23
CA SER A 92 1.07 -6.78 -11.60
C SER A 92 1.53 -5.33 -11.50
N ASN A 93 2.85 -5.11 -11.59
CA ASN A 93 3.41 -3.77 -11.62
C ASN A 93 3.11 -3.09 -12.97
N PRO A 94 2.86 -1.77 -12.98
CA PRO A 94 2.94 -0.84 -11.84
C PRO A 94 1.63 -0.73 -11.02
N ARG A 95 0.56 -1.46 -11.33
CA ARG A 95 -0.75 -1.25 -10.68
C ARG A 95 -0.83 -1.71 -9.23
N VAL A 96 0.00 -2.67 -8.83
CA VAL A 96 0.11 -3.07 -7.42
C VAL A 96 0.91 -2.09 -6.56
N PHE A 97 1.66 -1.18 -7.19
CA PHE A 97 2.39 -0.10 -6.54
C PHE A 97 1.47 1.09 -6.27
N TYR A 98 1.12 1.28 -5.01
CA TYR A 98 0.07 2.19 -4.58
C TYR A 98 0.42 3.03 -3.35
N ILE A 99 0.96 2.46 -2.27
CA ILE A 99 1.17 3.21 -1.02
C ILE A 99 2.24 4.27 -1.25
N ILE A 100 3.41 3.88 -1.76
CA ILE A 100 4.54 4.79 -2.01
C ILE A 100 4.16 6.02 -2.85
N PRO A 101 3.46 5.92 -4.00
CA PRO A 101 3.03 7.08 -4.79
C PRO A 101 2.32 8.17 -3.98
N TYR A 102 1.49 7.78 -3.00
CA TYR A 102 0.77 8.75 -2.15
C TYR A 102 1.69 9.55 -1.25
N PHE A 103 2.82 8.97 -0.81
CA PHE A 103 3.79 9.65 0.04
C PHE A 103 4.91 10.31 -0.77
N CYS A 104 5.31 9.73 -1.91
CA CYS A 104 6.31 10.29 -2.82
C CYS A 104 5.82 11.62 -3.44
N GLY A 105 4.52 11.70 -3.76
CA GLY A 105 3.85 12.94 -4.15
C GLY A 105 3.56 13.04 -5.66
N GLN A 106 3.63 14.27 -6.17
CA GLN A 106 3.17 14.60 -7.53
C GLN A 106 4.24 14.45 -8.62
N HIS A 107 5.46 14.04 -8.28
CA HIS A 107 6.53 13.89 -9.28
C HIS A 107 6.23 12.71 -10.21
N PRO A 108 6.48 12.79 -11.54
CA PRO A 108 6.19 11.70 -12.47
C PRO A 108 6.86 10.38 -12.09
N GLN A 109 8.12 10.43 -11.61
CA GLN A 109 8.84 9.23 -11.14
C GLN A 109 8.20 8.55 -9.93
N CYS A 110 7.29 9.22 -9.21
CA CYS A 110 6.54 8.58 -8.12
C CYS A 110 5.54 7.52 -8.60
N ARG A 111 5.25 7.45 -9.91
CA ARG A 111 4.35 6.46 -10.51
C ARG A 111 5.06 5.17 -10.91
N GLU A 112 6.39 5.21 -10.97
CA GLU A 112 7.21 4.06 -11.35
C GLU A 112 7.76 3.37 -10.09
N PRO A 113 7.56 2.05 -9.94
CA PRO A 113 8.15 1.30 -8.84
C PRO A 113 9.68 1.36 -8.94
N GLY A 114 10.33 1.89 -7.91
CA GLY A 114 11.79 2.00 -7.91
C GLY A 114 12.34 2.64 -6.65
N VAL A 115 13.65 2.53 -6.48
CA VAL A 115 14.40 3.05 -5.31
C VAL A 115 14.17 4.55 -5.13
N TRP A 116 14.15 5.32 -6.22
CA TRP A 116 13.94 6.76 -6.14
C TRP A 116 12.59 7.13 -5.51
N ALA A 117 11.50 6.49 -5.95
CA ALA A 117 10.16 6.78 -5.43
C ALA A 117 10.03 6.37 -3.95
N LEU A 118 10.64 5.24 -3.59
CA LEU A 118 10.71 4.75 -2.22
C LEU A 118 11.44 5.73 -1.30
N GLU A 119 12.67 6.12 -1.65
CA GLU A 119 13.48 7.02 -0.82
C GLU A 119 12.83 8.40 -0.72
N ARG A 120 12.24 8.89 -1.82
CA ARG A 120 11.50 10.15 -1.80
C ARG A 120 10.28 10.09 -0.89
N ALA A 121 9.55 8.97 -0.87
CA ALA A 121 8.44 8.76 0.04
C ALA A 121 8.89 8.74 1.50
N LYS A 122 9.97 8.00 1.83
CA LYS A 122 10.55 7.97 3.18
C LYS A 122 10.95 9.38 3.64
N GLN A 123 11.62 10.14 2.77
CA GLN A 123 12.01 11.51 3.04
C GLN A 123 10.80 12.41 3.33
N ASN A 124 9.78 12.38 2.48
CA ASN A 124 8.59 13.21 2.68
C ASN A 124 7.90 12.89 4.01
N VAL A 125 7.86 11.62 4.43
CA VAL A 125 7.32 11.21 5.73
C VAL A 125 8.10 11.85 6.88
N LEU A 126 9.43 11.74 6.87
CA LEU A 126 10.27 12.29 7.94
C LEU A 126 10.18 13.82 8.03
N GLU A 127 10.08 14.49 6.89
CA GLU A 127 10.10 15.95 6.82
C GLU A 127 8.73 16.61 7.03
N ASN A 128 7.64 15.96 6.60
CA ASN A 128 6.36 16.65 6.43
C ASN A 128 5.18 16.00 7.18
N TYR A 129 5.30 14.76 7.66
CA TYR A 129 4.19 14.07 8.34
C TYR A 129 4.39 14.11 9.85
N LEU A 130 3.35 14.54 10.57
CA LEU A 130 3.32 14.49 12.03
C LEU A 130 3.25 13.04 12.54
N LEU A 131 2.42 12.22 11.88
CA LEU A 131 2.23 10.82 12.22
C LEU A 131 1.81 10.03 10.99
N VAL A 132 2.46 8.89 10.75
CA VAL A 132 1.96 7.85 9.85
C VAL A 132 1.77 6.58 10.67
N GLY A 133 0.51 6.18 10.85
CA GLY A 133 0.13 4.98 11.59
C GLY A 133 0.01 3.75 10.69
N ILE A 134 -0.16 2.58 11.32
CA ILE A 134 -0.54 1.34 10.63
C ILE A 134 -1.93 0.88 11.11
N LEU A 135 -2.74 0.38 10.18
CA LEU A 135 -4.13 0.02 10.42
C LEU A 135 -4.26 -1.17 11.37
N GLU A 136 -3.29 -2.07 11.33
CA GLU A 136 -3.17 -3.24 12.20
C GLU A 136 -3.10 -2.85 13.68
N GLU A 137 -2.62 -1.64 13.99
CA GLU A 137 -2.51 -1.08 15.34
C GLU A 137 -3.35 0.20 15.50
N LEU A 138 -4.54 0.24 14.85
CA LEU A 138 -5.38 1.44 14.81
C LEU A 138 -5.71 2.05 16.19
N GLU A 139 -5.90 1.22 17.22
CA GLU A 139 -6.14 1.73 18.58
C GLU A 139 -4.97 2.59 19.09
N ASP A 140 -3.74 2.15 18.86
CA ASP A 140 -2.54 2.90 19.24
C ASP A 140 -2.36 4.16 18.38
N VAL A 141 -2.74 4.10 17.09
CA VAL A 141 -2.76 5.27 16.21
C VAL A 141 -3.71 6.33 16.73
N LEU A 142 -4.94 5.93 17.09
CA LEU A 142 -5.95 6.83 17.64
C LEU A 142 -5.53 7.44 18.97
N LEU A 143 -4.91 6.66 19.85
CA LEU A 143 -4.36 7.14 21.12
C LEU A 143 -3.24 8.18 20.91
N LEU A 144 -2.36 7.96 19.93
CA LEU A 144 -1.33 8.93 19.58
C LEU A 144 -1.93 10.20 18.99
N LEU A 145 -2.92 10.09 18.10
CA LEU A 145 -3.62 11.26 17.56
C LEU A 145 -4.33 12.08 18.64
N GLU A 146 -4.95 11.43 19.62
CA GLU A 146 -5.55 12.10 20.78
C GLU A 146 -4.53 12.92 21.58
N ARG A 147 -3.29 12.41 21.72
CA ARG A 147 -2.22 13.15 22.42
C ARG A 147 -1.58 14.25 21.58
N LEU A 148 -1.37 14.00 20.29
CA LEU A 148 -0.67 14.93 19.39
C LEU A 148 -1.57 16.06 18.87
N LEU A 149 -2.86 15.77 18.71
CA LEU A 149 -3.86 16.67 18.12
C LEU A 149 -5.16 16.66 18.96
N PRO A 150 -5.11 16.99 20.26
CA PRO A 150 -6.25 16.86 21.17
C PRO A 150 -7.47 17.67 20.73
N HIS A 151 -7.28 18.84 20.10
CA HIS A 151 -8.38 19.64 19.58
C HIS A 151 -9.29 18.89 18.59
N TYR A 152 -8.76 17.88 17.89
CA TYR A 152 -9.50 17.09 16.91
C TYR A 152 -9.87 15.70 17.41
N PHE A 153 -9.04 15.09 18.27
CA PHE A 153 -9.11 13.66 18.59
C PHE A 153 -9.41 13.36 20.07
N THR A 154 -9.75 14.36 20.89
CA THR A 154 -10.18 14.13 22.28
C THR A 154 -11.36 13.15 22.33
N GLY A 155 -11.22 12.09 23.13
CA GLY A 155 -12.24 11.06 23.33
C GLY A 155 -12.41 10.07 22.17
N VAL A 156 -11.52 10.09 21.16
CA VAL A 156 -11.66 9.25 19.96
C VAL A 156 -11.70 7.76 20.28
N LEU A 157 -10.98 7.30 21.31
CA LEU A 157 -11.01 5.89 21.72
C LEU A 157 -12.37 5.46 22.26
N ASN A 158 -13.08 6.35 22.95
CA ASN A 158 -14.43 6.07 23.46
C ASN A 158 -15.40 5.89 22.28
N ILE A 159 -15.27 6.73 21.25
CA ILE A 159 -16.06 6.62 20.01
C ILE A 159 -15.71 5.30 19.30
N TYR A 160 -14.42 5.01 19.12
CA TYR A 160 -13.95 3.81 18.44
C TYR A 160 -14.43 2.50 19.10
N LYS A 161 -14.47 2.47 20.44
CA LYS A 161 -14.92 1.31 21.22
C LYS A 161 -16.45 1.24 21.37
N SER A 162 -17.18 2.27 20.97
CA SER A 162 -18.64 2.30 21.10
C SER A 162 -19.31 1.20 20.25
N PRO A 163 -20.41 0.58 20.74
CA PRO A 163 -21.12 -0.46 19.98
C PRO A 163 -21.61 0.02 18.61
N ASP A 164 -22.11 1.26 18.53
CA ASP A 164 -22.63 1.85 17.30
C ASP A 164 -21.53 2.01 16.25
N TYR A 165 -20.36 2.52 16.65
CA TYR A 165 -19.22 2.65 15.75
C TYR A 165 -18.69 1.28 15.32
N ARG A 166 -18.59 0.32 16.24
CA ARG A 166 -18.15 -1.06 15.91
C ARG A 166 -19.09 -1.72 14.90
N LYS A 167 -20.40 -1.56 15.08
CA LYS A 167 -21.41 -2.04 14.12
C LYS A 167 -21.20 -1.39 12.74
N MET A 168 -20.99 -0.07 12.70
CA MET A 168 -20.71 0.64 11.45
C MET A 168 -19.41 0.18 10.78
N GLY A 169 -18.34 0.03 11.55
CA GLY A 169 -17.04 -0.46 11.07
C GLY A 169 -17.13 -1.86 10.46
N ASN A 170 -17.85 -2.78 11.12
CA ASN A 170 -18.06 -4.13 10.60
C ASN A 170 -18.77 -4.13 9.23
N MET A 171 -19.65 -3.16 8.98
CA MET A 171 -20.33 -3.03 7.68
C MET A 171 -19.40 -2.56 6.55
N THR A 172 -18.23 -2.00 6.86
CA THR A 172 -17.25 -1.55 5.86
C THR A 172 -16.33 -2.67 5.37
N GLY A 173 -16.39 -3.85 5.99
CA GLY A 173 -15.60 -5.00 5.60
C GLY A 173 -15.96 -5.49 4.20
N THR A 174 -14.94 -5.69 3.36
CA THR A 174 -15.09 -6.28 2.03
C THR A 174 -15.62 -7.72 2.11
N VAL A 175 -16.64 -8.03 1.31
CA VAL A 175 -17.27 -9.36 1.29
C VAL A 175 -16.55 -10.32 0.34
N ARG A 176 -16.79 -11.63 0.51
CA ARG A 176 -16.27 -12.71 -0.36
C ARG A 176 -14.75 -12.72 -0.57
N LYS A 177 -14.00 -12.15 0.38
CA LYS A 177 -12.54 -12.23 0.39
C LYS A 177 -12.10 -13.67 0.62
N HIS A 178 -11.18 -14.15 -0.20
CA HIS A 178 -10.44 -15.37 0.06
C HIS A 178 -8.94 -15.11 -0.03
N THR A 179 -8.17 -15.95 0.65
CA THR A 179 -6.71 -15.88 0.65
C THR A 179 -6.18 -16.58 -0.61
N PRO A 180 -5.24 -15.98 -1.35
CA PRO A 180 -4.57 -16.66 -2.45
C PRO A 180 -3.75 -17.88 -1.98
N THR A 181 -3.33 -18.72 -2.92
CA THR A 181 -2.39 -19.81 -2.70
C THR A 181 -1.04 -19.27 -2.24
N LEU A 182 -0.25 -20.14 -1.61
CA LEU A 182 1.08 -19.79 -1.14
C LEU A 182 1.93 -19.22 -2.29
N GLU A 183 1.95 -19.91 -3.43
CA GLU A 183 2.67 -19.53 -4.65
C GLU A 183 2.30 -18.11 -5.12
N ALA A 184 1.01 -17.83 -5.24
CA ALA A 184 0.52 -16.51 -5.63
C ALA A 184 0.94 -15.43 -4.61
N LEU A 185 0.90 -15.73 -3.31
CA LEU A 185 1.39 -14.81 -2.28
C LEU A 185 2.89 -14.53 -2.42
N GLN A 186 3.72 -15.51 -2.80
CA GLN A 186 5.16 -15.29 -3.01
C GLN A 186 5.41 -14.33 -4.17
N VAL A 187 4.75 -14.58 -5.31
CA VAL A 187 4.83 -13.73 -6.50
C VAL A 187 4.39 -12.31 -6.17
N LEU A 188 3.27 -12.16 -5.46
CA LEU A 188 2.75 -10.85 -5.08
C LEU A 188 3.68 -10.12 -4.10
N TYR A 189 4.23 -10.83 -3.10
CA TYR A 189 5.22 -10.27 -2.16
C TYR A 189 6.45 -9.74 -2.90
N HIS A 190 7.00 -10.51 -3.85
CA HIS A 190 8.15 -10.09 -4.64
C HIS A 190 7.84 -8.83 -5.48
N ARG A 191 6.67 -8.79 -6.14
CA ARG A 191 6.20 -7.61 -6.90
C ARG A 191 6.04 -6.37 -6.01
N MET A 192 5.65 -6.56 -4.75
CA MET A 192 5.43 -5.51 -3.75
C MET A 192 6.64 -5.24 -2.84
N ARG A 193 7.85 -5.71 -3.18
CA ARG A 193 9.03 -5.57 -2.31
C ARG A 193 9.28 -4.15 -1.80
N TYR A 194 9.12 -3.15 -2.66
CA TYR A 194 9.28 -1.74 -2.27
C TYR A 194 8.18 -1.28 -1.32
N GLU A 195 6.93 -1.70 -1.55
CA GLU A 195 5.80 -1.38 -0.67
C GLU A 195 6.01 -1.97 0.73
N TYR A 196 6.57 -3.18 0.81
CA TYR A 196 6.92 -3.81 2.08
C TYR A 196 8.09 -3.11 2.78
N GLU A 197 9.11 -2.70 2.04
CA GLU A 197 10.21 -1.93 2.59
C GLU A 197 9.71 -0.59 3.18
N PHE A 198 8.84 0.11 2.46
CA PHE A 198 8.19 1.33 2.95
C PHE A 198 7.28 1.05 4.15
N TYR A 199 6.45 0.02 4.10
CA TYR A 199 5.56 -0.36 5.21
C TYR A 199 6.35 -0.67 6.49
N ASN A 200 7.44 -1.44 6.39
CA ASN A 200 8.30 -1.75 7.53
C ASN A 200 8.98 -0.49 8.09
N PHE A 201 9.48 0.39 7.21
CA PHE A 201 10.01 1.69 7.63
C PHE A 201 8.98 2.50 8.43
N ILE A 202 7.74 2.60 7.95
CA ILE A 202 6.66 3.33 8.64
C ILE A 202 6.32 2.68 9.97
N ARG A 203 6.18 1.34 10.01
CA ARG A 203 5.94 0.60 11.25
C ARG A 203 7.03 0.91 12.28
N ASP A 204 8.29 0.87 11.87
CA ASP A 204 9.41 1.11 12.77
C ASP A 204 9.40 2.57 13.28
N GLN A 205 9.13 3.56 12.42
CA GLN A 205 8.95 4.97 12.85
C GLN A 205 7.77 5.13 13.82
N PHE A 206 6.64 4.49 13.55
CA PHE A 206 5.46 4.51 14.40
C PHE A 206 5.74 3.92 15.78
N HIS A 207 6.42 2.76 15.83
CA HIS A 207 6.81 2.10 17.08
C HIS A 207 7.84 2.91 17.87
N LEU A 208 8.78 3.57 17.20
CA LEU A 208 9.70 4.51 17.84
C LEU A 208 8.94 5.68 18.49
N MET A 209 7.94 6.23 17.82
CA MET A 209 7.11 7.32 18.37
C MET A 209 6.28 6.87 19.57
N LYS A 210 5.67 5.68 19.52
CA LYS A 210 4.98 5.05 20.66
C LYS A 210 5.90 4.96 21.88
N LYS A 211 7.12 4.46 21.68
CA LYS A 211 8.13 4.33 22.75
C LYS A 211 8.52 5.68 23.34
N LYS A 212 8.76 6.70 22.51
CA LYS A 212 9.10 8.06 22.96
C LYS A 212 8.00 8.70 23.83
N ILE A 213 6.74 8.39 23.55
CA ILE A 213 5.57 8.92 24.26
C ILE A 213 5.12 7.98 25.41
N GLY A 214 5.89 6.92 25.71
CA GLY A 214 5.65 6.02 26.83
C GLY A 214 4.47 5.07 26.63
N LEU A 215 4.03 4.83 25.40
CA LEU A 215 3.02 3.82 25.09
C LEU A 215 3.65 2.43 25.02
N LYS A 216 3.19 1.51 25.87
CA LYS A 216 3.61 0.10 25.83
C LYS A 216 2.96 -0.55 24.61
N SER A 217 3.77 -1.06 23.67
CA SER A 217 3.23 -1.85 22.57
C SER A 217 2.68 -3.17 23.07
N VAL A 218 1.43 -3.50 22.74
CA VAL A 218 1.02 -4.91 22.68
C VAL A 218 1.65 -5.46 21.42
N SER A 219 2.62 -6.37 21.53
CA SER A 219 3.23 -6.99 20.35
C SER A 219 2.19 -7.82 19.61
N GLN A 220 1.61 -7.28 18.54
CA GLN A 220 0.83 -8.08 17.60
C GLN A 220 1.80 -8.65 16.56
N PRO A 221 1.75 -9.96 16.30
CA PRO A 221 2.52 -10.54 15.22
C PRO A 221 2.07 -9.89 13.90
N PRO A 222 3.00 -9.63 12.95
CA PRO A 222 2.62 -9.18 11.62
C PRO A 222 1.61 -10.16 11.01
N ALA A 223 0.71 -9.65 10.16
CA ALA A 223 -0.33 -10.46 9.51
C ALA A 223 0.24 -11.68 8.77
N TYR A 224 1.50 -11.60 8.36
CA TYR A 224 2.32 -12.69 7.85
C TYR A 224 3.56 -12.84 8.73
N SER A 225 3.79 -14.03 9.29
CA SER A 225 4.94 -14.24 10.18
C SER A 225 6.26 -14.20 9.39
N PRO A 226 7.37 -13.78 10.01
CA PRO A 226 8.70 -13.95 9.41
C PRO A 226 9.01 -15.42 9.10
N ALA A 227 8.40 -16.39 9.79
CA ALA A 227 8.53 -17.81 9.49
C ALA A 227 7.82 -18.17 8.17
N PHE A 228 6.64 -17.62 7.88
CA PHE A 228 5.99 -17.74 6.57
C PHE A 228 6.87 -17.15 5.47
N LEU A 229 7.38 -15.93 5.66
CA LEU A 229 8.27 -15.27 4.69
C LEU A 229 9.64 -15.95 4.55
N ARG A 230 10.17 -16.58 5.62
CA ARG A 230 11.43 -17.34 5.63
C ARG A 230 11.27 -18.72 5.01
N GLU A 231 10.15 -19.39 5.23
CA GLU A 231 9.78 -20.64 4.56
C GLU A 231 9.50 -20.41 3.07
N LEU A 232 8.97 -19.23 2.70
CA LEU A 232 8.91 -18.74 1.32
C LEU A 232 10.31 -18.59 0.69
N ALA A 233 11.22 -17.88 1.36
CA ALA A 233 12.57 -17.64 0.85
C ALA A 233 13.42 -18.92 0.72
N LEU A 234 13.22 -19.90 1.59
CA LEU A 234 13.93 -21.19 1.56
C LEU A 234 13.41 -22.19 0.51
N ARG A 235 12.23 -21.94 -0.09
CA ARG A 235 11.60 -22.81 -1.11
C ARG A 235 11.69 -22.26 -2.53
N THR A 236 12.28 -21.09 -2.71
CA THR A 236 12.54 -20.53 -4.04
C THR A 236 13.94 -21.04 -4.43
N PRO A 237 14.12 -21.80 -5.53
CA PRO A 237 15.44 -22.02 -6.07
C PRO A 237 16.07 -20.65 -6.37
N GLU A 238 17.35 -20.48 -6.04
CA GLU A 238 18.10 -19.33 -6.57
C GLU A 238 17.98 -19.36 -8.10
N PRO A 239 17.82 -18.20 -8.77
CA PRO A 239 17.90 -18.16 -10.22
C PRO A 239 19.25 -18.76 -10.61
N LEU A 240 19.23 -19.71 -11.56
CA LEU A 240 20.46 -20.17 -12.19
C LEU A 240 21.15 -18.93 -12.77
N ASP A 241 22.41 -18.75 -12.42
CA ASP A 241 23.27 -17.76 -13.04
C ASP A 241 23.21 -17.99 -14.56
N GLU A 242 22.70 -17.02 -15.33
CA GLU A 242 22.69 -17.03 -16.80
C GLU A 242 24.10 -16.74 -17.36
N ASP A 243 25.15 -17.33 -16.78
CA ASP A 243 26.54 -17.12 -17.17
C ASP A 243 27.32 -18.45 -17.12
N GLU A 244 26.83 -19.50 -17.79
CA GLU A 244 27.63 -20.67 -18.18
C GLU A 244 26.79 -21.51 -19.18
N ASP A 245 26.74 -21.09 -20.45
CA ASP A 245 26.53 -21.94 -21.65
C ASP A 245 26.40 -21.07 -22.92
N LEU A 246 27.41 -20.23 -23.15
CA LEU A 246 27.66 -19.56 -24.44
C LEU A 246 29.06 -19.94 -24.90
N ASP A 247 29.29 -21.22 -25.18
CA ASP A 247 30.44 -21.67 -25.99
C ASP A 247 30.25 -23.14 -26.36
N THR A 248 29.41 -23.41 -27.36
CA THR A 248 29.54 -24.51 -28.33
C THR A 248 28.28 -24.51 -29.19
N ASP A 249 28.36 -23.88 -30.37
CA ASP A 249 27.58 -24.16 -31.60
C ASP A 249 27.66 -22.98 -32.60
N LEU A 250 28.89 -22.47 -32.82
CA LEU A 250 29.19 -21.47 -33.85
C LEU A 250 30.22 -21.98 -34.89
N GLU A 251 30.19 -23.28 -35.18
CA GLU A 251 30.85 -23.85 -36.35
C GLU A 251 29.82 -24.63 -37.16
N ASP A 252 29.14 -23.96 -38.11
CA ASP A 252 28.66 -24.55 -39.38
C ASP A 252 27.72 -23.66 -40.23
N ALA A 253 27.56 -22.37 -39.91
CA ALA A 253 26.65 -21.48 -40.68
C ALA A 253 27.34 -20.43 -41.58
N ASN A 254 28.61 -20.60 -41.96
CA ASN A 254 29.34 -19.64 -42.79
C ASN A 254 29.98 -20.24 -44.06
N SER A 255 29.22 -21.05 -44.80
CA SER A 255 29.65 -21.53 -46.12
C SER A 255 28.63 -21.21 -47.21
N TRP A 256 28.28 -19.94 -47.43
CA TRP A 256 27.88 -19.43 -48.76
C TRP A 256 28.11 -17.91 -48.80
N LEU A 257 28.66 -17.41 -49.92
CA LEU A 257 29.30 -16.10 -50.16
C LEU A 257 30.81 -16.20 -49.81
N VAL A 258 31.77 -16.31 -50.75
CA VAL A 258 32.06 -15.43 -51.88
C VAL A 258 32.98 -16.16 -52.90
N HIS A 259 32.78 -16.12 -54.23
CA HIS A 259 33.46 -15.25 -55.25
C HIS A 259 33.44 -15.98 -56.62
N PRO A 260 33.75 -15.35 -57.78
CA PRO A 260 34.00 -13.92 -58.05
C PRO A 260 32.89 -13.23 -58.86
#